data_AF-A0A1E5BWZ1-F1
#
_entry.id   AF-A0A1E5BWZ1-F1
#
_cell.length_a   1.000
_cell.length_b   1.000
_cell.length_c   1.000
_cell.angle_alpha   90.00
_cell.angle_beta   90.00
_cell.angle_gamma   90.00
#
_symmetry.space_group_name_H-M   'P 1'
#
loop_
_entity.id
_entity.type
_entity.pdbx_description
1 polymer ?
#
loop_
_entity_poly.entity_id
_entity_poly.type
_entity_poly.pdbx_seq_one_letter_code
_entity_poly.pdbx_strand_id
1 'polypeptide(L)'
;MIDKQLRLWIDTDITIGLRDGFLQYKDVDDGYALGCLMHSPEVEILGISSTRGNTDNIEESTQTAQHFVSSFGANSYKVYKGATSNFVASDNTSDNNTEKENKQSDAVTALIENLEQGNLTILAIGALTNIADLIKTRPDLVSKIDSIVSVAGRQSTDEHFISGTFQLKPFRDLNFEFDTDAFNYVLKSGVSVVLVPFEVCKKMWVDFDDLARLRKQGPMGNFLARHALGWWTEWEIVFGSHKGFNPFDLVAAAYVVNPQWFTTKPLFARTEIAPSDTEKGTQKPYLICTDSPANAYPVSYCVDIDEKAKCDVLTRLAKQTIAQQVLGLSHVNIIVEDVDVAADYYQRVLGFERAFDETGEAMSYRGISMKSFALDAGLEEQPVTIDVQFVRHPQAGIYLELMRYHQPTGKTQLPIQPKTYDLGGPRHIALEVANCNDVFHFLKEQDGVTMINTASDYKPVELDGFPITFFYWIDLYGVQWEMEEGRRMGKMLGIV
;
A
#
# COMPACT_ATOMS: atom_id res chain seq x y z
N MET A 1 1.72 8.81 15.86
CA MET A 1 2.51 7.63 15.49
C MET A 1 1.87 7.14 14.22
N ILE A 2 2.57 7.19 13.09
CA ILE A 2 2.10 6.44 11.93
C ILE A 2 2.56 5.02 12.25
N ASP A 3 1.61 4.12 12.49
CA ASP A 3 1.89 2.71 12.66
C ASP A 3 2.58 2.17 11.39
N LYS A 4 3.34 1.07 11.49
CA LYS A 4 3.92 0.42 10.30
C LYS A 4 2.80 0.21 9.27
N GLN A 5 3.05 0.57 8.01
CA GLN A 5 2.06 0.39 6.95
C GLN A 5 1.59 -1.06 6.91
N LEU A 6 0.29 -1.25 6.66
CA LEU A 6 -0.26 -2.57 6.44
C LEU A 6 0.27 -3.12 5.12
N ARG A 7 1.03 -4.21 5.17
CA ARG A 7 1.46 -4.97 3.99
C ARG A 7 0.23 -5.58 3.32
N LEU A 8 -0.05 -5.16 2.09
CA LEU A 8 -1.30 -5.47 1.39
C LEU A 8 -1.05 -6.14 0.04
N TRP A 9 -1.73 -7.25 -0.18
CA TRP A 9 -1.94 -7.84 -1.51
C TRP A 9 -3.39 -7.62 -1.95
N ILE A 10 -3.61 -7.27 -3.22
CA ILE A 10 -4.95 -7.05 -3.76
C ILE A 10 -5.24 -8.09 -4.85
N ASP A 11 -6.29 -8.89 -4.67
CA ASP A 11 -6.80 -9.85 -5.66
C ASP A 11 -8.13 -9.32 -6.22
N THR A 12 -8.13 -8.91 -7.49
CA THR A 12 -9.19 -8.09 -8.11
C THR A 12 -9.62 -8.62 -9.47
N ASP A 13 -10.90 -8.54 -9.77
CA ASP A 13 -11.49 -8.89 -11.06
C ASP A 13 -11.93 -7.64 -11.85
N ILE A 14 -11.20 -6.53 -11.67
CA ILE A 14 -11.46 -5.22 -12.27
C ILE A 14 -11.83 -5.26 -13.76
N THR A 15 -13.00 -4.68 -14.07
CA THR A 15 -13.51 -4.54 -15.44
C THR A 15 -13.84 -3.10 -15.84
N ILE A 16 -13.38 -2.11 -15.07
CA ILE A 16 -13.73 -0.71 -15.30
C ILE A 16 -13.43 -0.27 -16.74
N GLY A 17 -14.47 0.24 -17.41
CA GLY A 17 -14.38 0.72 -18.79
C GLY A 17 -14.60 -0.34 -19.87
N LEU A 18 -14.78 -1.61 -19.51
CA LEU A 18 -15.25 -2.65 -20.41
C LEU A 18 -16.79 -2.62 -20.54
N ARG A 19 -17.29 -3.32 -21.56
CA ARG A 19 -18.72 -3.45 -21.85
C ARG A 19 -19.04 -4.85 -22.33
N ASP A 20 -20.23 -5.35 -21.96
CA ASP A 20 -20.82 -6.54 -22.56
C ASP A 20 -21.76 -6.13 -23.70
N GLY A 21 -21.29 -6.36 -24.93
CA GLY A 21 -22.00 -5.91 -26.12
C GLY A 21 -22.11 -4.39 -26.23
N PHE A 22 -23.19 -3.90 -26.86
CA PHE A 22 -23.31 -2.48 -27.23
C PHE A 22 -23.80 -1.57 -26.07
N LEU A 23 -24.55 -2.12 -25.10
CA LEU A 23 -25.34 -1.34 -24.15
C LEU A 23 -25.07 -1.64 -22.67
N GLN A 24 -24.48 -2.79 -22.32
CA GLN A 24 -24.29 -3.19 -20.93
C GLN A 24 -22.89 -2.80 -20.47
N TYR A 25 -22.81 -1.99 -19.42
CA TYR A 25 -21.52 -1.63 -18.82
C TYR A 25 -21.10 -2.73 -17.85
N LYS A 26 -19.79 -3.00 -17.76
CA LYS A 26 -19.27 -3.87 -16.69
C LYS A 26 -19.06 -3.07 -15.40
N ASP A 27 -18.86 -3.79 -14.30
CA ASP A 27 -18.63 -3.21 -12.99
C ASP A 27 -17.38 -2.29 -13.00
N VAL A 28 -17.45 -1.27 -12.16
CA VAL A 28 -16.48 -0.19 -12.01
C VAL A 28 -15.88 -0.13 -10.60
N ASP A 29 -16.41 -0.85 -9.62
CA ASP A 29 -16.15 -0.66 -8.19
C ASP A 29 -14.73 -1.07 -7.76
N ASP A 30 -14.16 -2.12 -8.33
CA ASP A 30 -12.74 -2.47 -8.16
C ASP A 30 -11.82 -1.27 -8.43
N GLY A 31 -12.12 -0.48 -9.48
CA GLY A 31 -11.33 0.70 -9.84
C GLY A 31 -11.36 1.78 -8.76
N TYR A 32 -12.47 1.91 -8.04
CA TYR A 32 -12.58 2.80 -6.88
C TYR A 32 -11.76 2.25 -5.70
N ALA A 33 -11.81 0.93 -5.45
CA ALA A 33 -11.02 0.30 -4.41
C ALA A 33 -9.50 0.49 -4.65
N LEU A 34 -9.01 0.14 -5.83
CA LEU A 34 -7.61 0.31 -6.22
C LEU A 34 -7.18 1.77 -6.14
N GLY A 35 -7.96 2.69 -6.70
CA GLY A 35 -7.64 4.12 -6.67
C GLY A 35 -7.55 4.69 -5.25
N CYS A 36 -8.40 4.23 -4.33
CA CYS A 36 -8.37 4.63 -2.93
C CYS A 36 -7.08 4.14 -2.25
N LEU A 37 -6.75 2.86 -2.43
CA LEU A 37 -5.59 2.22 -1.80
C LEU A 37 -4.27 2.81 -2.31
N MET A 38 -4.18 3.13 -3.61
CA MET A 38 -3.00 3.80 -4.19
C MET A 38 -2.69 5.16 -3.54
N HIS A 39 -3.69 5.82 -2.95
CA HIS A 39 -3.57 7.09 -2.25
C HIS A 39 -3.78 6.96 -0.73
N SER A 40 -3.58 5.77 -0.17
CA SER A 40 -3.71 5.50 1.26
C SER A 40 -2.32 5.23 1.86
N PRO A 41 -1.70 6.19 2.58
CA PRO A 41 -0.40 5.98 3.23
C PRO A 41 -0.46 4.95 4.36
N GLU A 42 -1.65 4.51 4.78
CA GLU A 42 -1.85 3.46 5.77
C GLU A 42 -1.46 2.06 5.23
N VAL A 43 -1.39 1.88 3.91
CA VAL A 43 -1.12 0.59 3.26
C VAL A 43 0.12 0.62 2.39
N GLU A 44 0.80 -0.51 2.30
CA GLU A 44 1.87 -0.79 1.36
C GLU A 44 1.40 -1.86 0.38
N ILE A 45 1.16 -1.49 -0.88
CA ILE A 45 0.73 -2.44 -1.91
C ILE A 45 1.95 -3.20 -2.42
N LEU A 46 2.06 -4.47 -2.03
CA LEU A 46 3.15 -5.36 -2.43
C LEU A 46 2.96 -5.95 -3.83
N GLY A 47 1.70 -6.19 -4.21
CA GLY A 47 1.35 -6.77 -5.49
C GLY A 47 -0.15 -6.78 -5.71
N ILE A 48 -0.53 -6.88 -6.99
CA ILE A 48 -1.92 -6.93 -7.43
C ILE A 48 -2.06 -8.17 -8.31
N SER A 49 -2.99 -9.06 -8.01
CA SER A 49 -3.37 -10.16 -8.87
C SER A 49 -4.71 -9.90 -9.54
N SER A 50 -4.82 -10.27 -10.82
CA SER A 50 -6.11 -10.41 -11.46
C SER A 50 -6.77 -11.73 -11.09
N THR A 51 -8.09 -11.75 -10.97
CA THR A 51 -8.90 -12.96 -10.84
C THR A 51 -10.13 -12.86 -11.75
N ARG A 52 -11.02 -13.87 -11.69
CA ARG A 52 -12.28 -13.92 -12.44
C ARG A 52 -13.46 -13.63 -11.50
N GLY A 53 -14.61 -13.30 -12.09
CA GLY A 53 -15.82 -12.86 -11.38
C GLY A 53 -16.70 -12.01 -12.28
N ASN A 54 -16.43 -10.71 -12.34
CA ASN A 54 -16.99 -9.73 -13.27
C ASN A 54 -16.73 -10.09 -14.75
N THR A 55 -15.76 -10.95 -15.00
CA THR A 55 -15.53 -11.57 -16.31
C THR A 55 -15.01 -13.01 -16.15
N ASP A 56 -15.44 -13.91 -17.05
CA ASP A 56 -14.88 -15.26 -17.20
C ASP A 56 -13.51 -15.23 -17.89
N ASN A 57 -13.20 -14.13 -18.58
CA ASN A 57 -11.99 -13.96 -19.37
C ASN A 57 -10.90 -13.29 -18.51
N ILE A 58 -9.99 -14.09 -17.94
CA ILE A 58 -8.92 -13.58 -17.06
C ILE A 58 -8.03 -12.55 -17.76
N GLU A 59 -7.87 -12.61 -19.08
CA GLU A 59 -7.11 -11.63 -19.85
C GLU A 59 -7.74 -10.23 -19.78
N GLU A 60 -9.06 -10.11 -19.74
CA GLU A 60 -9.76 -8.82 -19.61
C GLU A 60 -9.45 -8.15 -18.26
N SER A 61 -9.59 -8.89 -17.15
CA SER A 61 -9.26 -8.38 -15.82
C SER A 61 -7.77 -8.01 -15.73
N THR A 62 -6.89 -8.89 -16.23
CA THR A 62 -5.44 -8.66 -16.22
C THR A 62 -5.03 -7.40 -16.97
N GLN A 63 -5.53 -7.21 -18.19
CA GLN A 63 -5.19 -6.05 -19.01
C GLN A 63 -5.79 -4.76 -18.42
N THR A 64 -6.99 -4.83 -17.86
CA THR A 64 -7.64 -3.68 -17.21
C THR A 64 -6.86 -3.27 -15.96
N ALA A 65 -6.46 -4.20 -15.11
CA ALA A 65 -5.62 -3.94 -13.94
C ALA A 65 -4.26 -3.33 -14.36
N GLN A 66 -3.58 -3.92 -15.35
CA GLN A 66 -2.31 -3.39 -15.88
C GLN A 66 -2.45 -1.96 -16.43
N HIS A 67 -3.52 -1.69 -17.18
CA HIS A 67 -3.79 -0.36 -17.71
C HIS A 67 -4.08 0.66 -16.60
N PHE A 68 -4.89 0.28 -15.61
CA PHE A 68 -5.22 1.13 -14.48
C PHE A 68 -3.98 1.46 -13.63
N VAL A 69 -3.19 0.45 -13.27
CA VAL A 69 -1.96 0.60 -12.49
C VAL A 69 -0.90 1.40 -13.24
N SER A 70 -0.69 1.15 -14.54
CA SER A 70 0.26 1.94 -15.33
C SER A 70 -0.16 3.40 -15.53
N SER A 71 -1.46 3.68 -15.49
CA SER A 71 -1.99 5.04 -15.67
C SER A 71 -1.96 5.87 -14.38
N PHE A 72 -2.15 5.23 -13.22
CA PHE A 72 -2.40 5.93 -11.96
C PHE A 72 -1.59 5.46 -10.75
N GLY A 73 -0.96 4.28 -10.81
CA GLY A 73 -0.18 3.70 -9.73
C GLY A 73 1.30 4.10 -9.76
N ALA A 74 2.03 3.70 -8.73
CA ALA A 74 3.49 3.83 -8.69
C ALA A 74 4.15 2.80 -9.63
N ASN A 75 5.33 3.14 -10.18
CA ASN A 75 6.10 2.24 -11.05
C ASN A 75 6.53 0.92 -10.36
N SER A 76 6.57 0.93 -9.04
CA SER A 76 6.85 -0.25 -8.21
C SER A 76 5.71 -1.27 -8.24
N TYR A 77 4.46 -0.84 -8.41
CA TYR A 77 3.31 -1.75 -8.42
C TYR A 77 3.35 -2.69 -9.63
N LYS A 78 3.16 -3.98 -9.37
CA LYS A 78 3.14 -5.04 -10.37
C LYS A 78 1.78 -5.75 -10.37
N VAL A 79 1.31 -6.07 -11.57
CA VAL A 79 0.07 -6.84 -11.79
C VAL A 79 0.42 -8.21 -12.32
N TYR A 80 -0.06 -9.25 -11.64
CA TYR A 80 0.19 -10.65 -11.94
C TYR A 80 -1.09 -11.34 -12.40
N LYS A 81 -0.98 -12.18 -13.43
CA LYS A 81 -2.12 -12.88 -14.00
C LYS A 81 -2.55 -14.05 -13.10
N GLY A 82 -3.84 -14.11 -12.76
CA GLY A 82 -4.44 -15.21 -11.99
C GLY A 82 -4.78 -16.48 -12.77
N ALA A 83 -5.49 -17.37 -12.08
CA ALA A 83 -5.94 -18.65 -12.58
C ALA A 83 -6.95 -18.51 -13.76
N THR A 84 -6.79 -19.37 -14.77
CA THR A 84 -7.64 -19.42 -15.97
C THR A 84 -8.86 -20.32 -15.82
N SER A 85 -8.94 -21.10 -14.75
CA SER A 85 -10.02 -22.06 -14.46
C SER A 85 -10.38 -22.04 -12.97
N ASN A 86 -11.58 -22.55 -12.63
CA ASN A 86 -12.03 -22.60 -11.24
C ASN A 86 -11.16 -23.57 -10.42
N PHE A 87 -11.16 -23.37 -9.12
CA PHE A 87 -10.41 -24.18 -8.17
C PHE A 87 -10.91 -25.64 -8.17
N VAL A 88 -9.97 -26.58 -8.05
CA VAL A 88 -10.28 -28.01 -7.96
C VAL A 88 -9.65 -28.59 -6.70
N ALA A 89 -10.49 -28.90 -5.71
CA ALA A 89 -10.06 -29.39 -4.40
C ALA A 89 -9.41 -30.78 -4.45
N SER A 90 -9.89 -31.69 -5.32
CA SER A 90 -9.42 -33.08 -5.39
C SER A 90 -8.24 -33.28 -6.33
N ASP A 91 -7.31 -34.16 -5.98
CA ASP A 91 -6.20 -34.57 -6.86
C ASP A 91 -6.57 -35.70 -7.84
N ASN A 92 -7.86 -36.01 -8.00
CA ASN A 92 -8.32 -37.09 -8.87
C ASN A 92 -8.16 -36.71 -10.35
N THR A 93 -6.95 -36.93 -10.88
CA THR A 93 -6.63 -36.96 -12.31
C THR A 93 -7.19 -38.23 -12.96
N SER A 94 -8.50 -38.43 -12.93
CA SER A 94 -9.16 -39.59 -13.53
C SER A 94 -9.93 -39.27 -14.81
N ASP A 95 -9.63 -38.15 -15.47
CA ASP A 95 -10.05 -37.93 -16.85
C ASP A 95 -8.83 -37.75 -17.77
N ASN A 96 -8.65 -38.75 -18.63
CA ASN A 96 -7.70 -38.78 -19.74
C ASN A 96 -8.09 -37.72 -20.78
N ASN A 97 -7.85 -36.44 -20.50
CA ASN A 97 -7.74 -35.42 -21.54
C ASN A 97 -6.79 -34.29 -21.14
N THR A 98 -5.57 -34.44 -21.67
CA THR A 98 -4.50 -33.45 -21.84
C THR A 98 -3.74 -33.03 -20.59
N GLU A 99 -2.44 -33.34 -20.64
CA GLU A 99 -1.31 -32.64 -20.04
C GLU A 99 -1.30 -31.14 -20.42
N LYS A 100 -2.38 -30.41 -20.17
CA LYS A 100 -2.27 -28.96 -19.95
C LYS A 100 -1.80 -28.84 -18.51
N GLU A 101 -0.49 -28.74 -18.36
CA GLU A 101 0.22 -28.44 -17.13
C GLU A 101 -0.69 -27.64 -16.17
N ASN A 102 -0.98 -28.20 -14.99
CA ASN A 102 -1.46 -27.43 -13.83
C ASN A 102 -0.33 -26.49 -13.39
N LYS A 103 0.04 -25.57 -14.27
CA LYS A 103 1.06 -24.58 -14.02
C LYS A 103 0.42 -23.54 -13.12
N GLN A 104 0.96 -23.46 -11.92
CA GLN A 104 0.64 -22.41 -10.97
C GLN A 104 0.67 -21.04 -11.66
N SER A 105 -0.35 -20.21 -11.43
CA SER A 105 -0.45 -18.90 -12.06
C SER A 105 0.67 -17.97 -11.59
N ASP A 106 0.94 -16.94 -12.39
CA ASP A 106 1.94 -15.92 -12.05
C ASP A 106 1.54 -15.19 -10.76
N ALA A 107 0.24 -14.96 -10.55
CA ALA A 107 -0.31 -14.39 -9.32
C ALA A 107 -0.01 -15.24 -8.08
N VAL A 108 -0.29 -16.54 -8.14
CA VAL A 108 -0.06 -17.44 -7.00
C VAL A 108 1.44 -17.54 -6.68
N THR A 109 2.28 -17.57 -7.72
CA THR A 109 3.74 -17.58 -7.57
C THR A 109 4.25 -16.32 -6.87
N ALA A 110 3.86 -15.15 -7.36
CA ALA A 110 4.29 -13.88 -6.77
C ALA A 110 3.72 -13.65 -5.35
N LEU A 111 2.50 -14.12 -5.07
CA LEU A 111 1.92 -14.05 -3.72
C LEU A 111 2.66 -14.97 -2.73
N ILE A 112 3.08 -16.17 -3.16
CA ILE A 112 3.93 -17.06 -2.37
C ILE A 112 5.27 -16.39 -2.04
N GLU A 113 5.95 -15.80 -3.03
CA GLU A 113 7.22 -15.09 -2.84
C GLU A 113 7.10 -13.95 -1.82
N ASN A 114 5.99 -13.19 -1.85
CA ASN A 114 5.74 -12.11 -0.89
C ASN A 114 5.45 -12.63 0.52
N LEU A 115 4.67 -13.70 0.66
CA LEU A 115 4.43 -14.34 1.96
C LEU A 115 5.70 -14.97 2.52
N GLU A 116 6.63 -15.44 1.69
CA GLU A 116 7.93 -15.93 2.15
C GLU A 116 8.75 -14.83 2.82
N GLN A 117 8.66 -13.60 2.34
CA GLN A 117 9.32 -12.40 2.89
C GLN A 117 8.60 -11.80 4.11
N GLY A 118 7.37 -12.20 4.40
CA GLY A 118 6.72 -11.89 5.67
C GLY A 118 5.20 -11.83 5.58
N ASN A 119 4.58 -11.48 6.69
CA ASN A 119 3.13 -11.49 6.80
C ASN A 119 2.48 -10.36 6.01
N LEU A 120 1.29 -10.62 5.46
CA LEU A 120 0.48 -9.64 4.75
C LEU A 120 -1.02 -9.90 4.91
N THR A 121 -1.82 -8.88 4.65
CA THR A 121 -3.27 -8.97 4.47
C THR A 121 -3.61 -9.07 2.98
N ILE A 122 -4.63 -9.87 2.65
CA ILE A 122 -5.14 -10.01 1.29
C ILE A 122 -6.52 -9.35 1.20
N LEU A 123 -6.67 -8.35 0.34
CA LEU A 123 -7.97 -7.84 -0.08
C LEU A 123 -8.45 -8.64 -1.30
N ALA A 124 -9.44 -9.51 -1.10
CA ALA A 124 -10.00 -10.39 -2.10
C ALA A 124 -11.35 -9.85 -2.58
N ILE A 125 -11.31 -9.00 -3.60
CA ILE A 125 -12.48 -8.32 -4.18
C ILE A 125 -13.00 -8.98 -5.45
N GLY A 126 -12.39 -10.09 -5.89
CA GLY A 126 -12.97 -11.02 -6.88
C GLY A 126 -13.12 -12.45 -6.33
N ALA A 127 -13.21 -13.45 -7.22
CA ALA A 127 -13.28 -14.87 -6.80
C ALA A 127 -11.97 -15.34 -6.13
N LEU A 128 -12.10 -16.13 -5.05
CA LEU A 128 -10.99 -16.58 -4.19
C LEU A 128 -10.13 -17.70 -4.81
N THR A 129 -10.23 -17.96 -6.12
CA THR A 129 -9.54 -19.06 -6.81
C THR A 129 -8.02 -19.02 -6.58
N ASN A 130 -7.37 -17.87 -6.80
CA ASN A 130 -5.93 -17.70 -6.59
C ASN A 130 -5.53 -18.02 -5.14
N ILE A 131 -6.33 -17.59 -4.17
CA ILE A 131 -6.04 -17.79 -2.75
C ILE A 131 -6.21 -19.26 -2.36
N ALA A 132 -7.24 -19.93 -2.87
CA ALA A 132 -7.44 -21.36 -2.64
C ALA A 132 -6.30 -22.19 -3.27
N ASP A 133 -5.86 -21.86 -4.48
CA ASP A 133 -4.70 -22.49 -5.13
C ASP A 133 -3.41 -22.30 -4.32
N LEU A 134 -3.19 -21.10 -3.78
CA LEU A 134 -2.07 -20.83 -2.88
C LEU A 134 -2.11 -21.73 -1.64
N ILE A 135 -3.25 -21.78 -0.95
CA ILE A 135 -3.40 -22.57 0.28
C ILE A 135 -3.22 -24.05 0.01
N LYS A 136 -3.75 -24.54 -1.13
CA LYS A 136 -3.58 -25.93 -1.56
C LYS A 136 -2.10 -26.26 -1.81
N THR A 137 -1.38 -25.34 -2.44
CA THR A 137 0.01 -25.56 -2.86
C THR A 137 1.02 -25.34 -1.73
N ARG A 138 0.77 -24.35 -0.87
CA ARG A 138 1.65 -23.91 0.24
C ARG A 138 0.86 -23.74 1.54
N PRO A 139 0.32 -24.84 2.11
CA PRO A 139 -0.42 -24.79 3.37
C PRO A 139 0.45 -24.29 4.55
N ASP A 140 1.77 -24.37 4.44
CA ASP A 140 2.73 -23.82 5.41
C ASP A 140 2.70 -22.29 5.50
N LEU A 141 2.22 -21.60 4.45
CA LEU A 141 2.14 -20.13 4.42
C LEU A 141 0.83 -19.57 4.96
N VAL A 142 -0.15 -20.40 5.31
CA VAL A 142 -1.46 -19.96 5.85
C VAL A 142 -1.28 -19.08 7.09
N SER A 143 -0.33 -19.42 7.97
CA SER A 143 -0.06 -18.65 9.19
C SER A 143 0.61 -17.29 8.96
N LYS A 144 1.04 -17.01 7.72
CA LYS A 144 1.59 -15.71 7.31
C LYS A 144 0.54 -14.80 6.67
N ILE A 145 -0.67 -15.29 6.43
CA ILE A 145 -1.78 -14.45 5.98
C ILE A 145 -2.45 -13.89 7.23
N ASP A 146 -2.25 -12.59 7.50
CA ASP A 146 -2.80 -11.93 8.68
C ASP A 146 -4.34 -11.91 8.64
N SER A 147 -4.89 -11.60 7.46
CA SER A 147 -6.33 -11.72 7.17
C SER A 147 -6.63 -11.74 5.67
N ILE A 148 -7.76 -12.33 5.31
CA ILE A 148 -8.40 -12.19 3.99
C ILE A 148 -9.67 -11.35 4.18
N VAL A 149 -9.72 -10.17 3.56
CA VAL A 149 -10.90 -9.30 3.54
C VAL A 149 -11.64 -9.51 2.23
N SER A 150 -12.90 -9.93 2.27
CA SER A 150 -13.67 -10.24 1.05
C SER A 150 -15.10 -9.70 1.10
N VAL A 151 -15.59 -9.23 -0.05
CA VAL A 151 -16.99 -8.86 -0.25
C VAL A 151 -17.80 -10.12 -0.49
N ALA A 152 -18.38 -10.67 0.58
CA ALA A 152 -19.24 -11.85 0.52
C ALA A 152 -20.03 -12.05 1.81
N GLY A 153 -21.02 -12.94 1.74
CA GLY A 153 -21.74 -13.47 2.90
C GLY A 153 -23.01 -12.71 3.22
N ARG A 154 -23.95 -13.44 3.85
CA ARG A 154 -25.25 -12.92 4.31
C ARG A 154 -25.70 -13.69 5.55
N GLN A 155 -26.61 -13.13 6.34
CA GLN A 155 -27.05 -13.81 7.58
C GLN A 155 -28.13 -14.88 7.35
N SER A 156 -28.87 -14.80 6.23
CA SER A 156 -29.94 -15.76 5.89
C SER A 156 -30.16 -15.89 4.38
N THR A 157 -30.87 -16.94 3.96
CA THR A 157 -31.27 -17.13 2.55
C THR A 157 -32.34 -16.14 2.08
N ASP A 158 -33.08 -15.54 3.02
CA ASP A 158 -34.10 -14.51 2.75
C ASP A 158 -33.50 -13.11 2.61
N GLU A 159 -32.20 -12.98 2.83
CA GLU A 159 -31.46 -11.74 2.71
C GLU A 159 -31.00 -11.52 1.27
N HIS A 160 -31.44 -10.38 0.74
CA HIS A 160 -31.23 -10.01 -0.66
C HIS A 160 -30.71 -8.56 -0.74
N PHE A 161 -29.84 -8.32 -1.72
CA PHE A 161 -29.49 -6.96 -2.14
C PHE A 161 -30.27 -6.60 -3.40
N ILE A 162 -31.15 -5.60 -3.27
CA ILE A 162 -31.93 -5.00 -4.34
C ILE A 162 -31.63 -3.50 -4.28
N SER A 163 -31.12 -2.93 -5.36
CA SER A 163 -30.68 -1.53 -5.41
C SER A 163 -31.82 -0.55 -5.70
N GLY A 164 -32.90 -1.00 -6.34
CA GLY A 164 -34.04 -0.14 -6.66
C GLY A 164 -35.34 -0.89 -6.97
N THR A 165 -36.40 -0.12 -7.24
CA THR A 165 -37.78 -0.61 -7.33
C THR A 165 -38.09 -1.41 -8.59
N PHE A 166 -37.28 -1.28 -9.65
CA PHE A 166 -37.49 -1.97 -10.93
C PHE A 166 -36.66 -3.25 -11.06
N GLN A 167 -35.73 -3.48 -10.13
CA GLN A 167 -34.89 -4.66 -10.14
C GLN A 167 -35.69 -5.93 -9.81
N LEU A 168 -35.90 -6.77 -10.83
CA LEU A 168 -36.71 -7.99 -10.73
C LEU A 168 -35.98 -9.14 -10.03
N LYS A 169 -34.64 -9.14 -10.04
CA LYS A 169 -33.79 -10.19 -9.47
C LYS A 169 -32.75 -9.54 -8.56
N PRO A 170 -32.53 -10.03 -7.33
CA PRO A 170 -31.45 -9.57 -6.48
C PRO A 170 -30.07 -9.70 -7.14
N PHE A 171 -29.11 -8.93 -6.65
CA PHE A 171 -27.71 -9.15 -7.00
C PHE A 171 -27.22 -10.48 -6.44
N ARG A 172 -26.34 -11.13 -7.21
CA ARG A 172 -25.61 -12.34 -6.78
C ARG A 172 -24.55 -11.96 -5.77
N ASP A 173 -24.23 -12.88 -4.86
CA ASP A 173 -22.98 -12.79 -4.10
C ASP A 173 -21.85 -13.27 -5.01
N LEU A 174 -21.48 -12.43 -5.98
CA LEU A 174 -20.78 -12.83 -7.20
C LEU A 174 -19.46 -13.53 -6.89
N ASN A 175 -18.64 -12.95 -6.02
CA ASN A 175 -17.31 -13.47 -5.66
C ASN A 175 -17.39 -14.86 -5.02
N PHE A 176 -18.38 -15.10 -4.16
CA PHE A 176 -18.64 -16.41 -3.60
C PHE A 176 -19.21 -17.39 -4.63
N GLU A 177 -20.25 -16.98 -5.37
CA GLU A 177 -20.97 -17.84 -6.32
C GLU A 177 -20.14 -18.20 -7.56
N PHE A 178 -19.09 -17.44 -7.89
CA PHE A 178 -18.23 -17.72 -9.03
C PHE A 178 -17.36 -18.96 -8.82
N ASP A 179 -16.82 -19.13 -7.61
CA ASP A 179 -15.99 -20.26 -7.23
C ASP A 179 -16.23 -20.68 -5.77
N THR A 180 -17.35 -21.37 -5.56
CA THR A 180 -17.75 -21.82 -4.22
C THR A 180 -16.80 -22.85 -3.63
N ASP A 181 -16.12 -23.62 -4.47
CA ASP A 181 -15.16 -24.62 -4.02
C ASP A 181 -13.91 -23.94 -3.46
N ALA A 182 -13.40 -22.91 -4.15
CA ALA A 182 -12.32 -22.07 -3.63
C ALA A 182 -12.69 -21.46 -2.28
N PHE A 183 -13.86 -20.82 -2.19
CA PHE A 183 -14.29 -20.15 -0.96
C PHE A 183 -14.40 -21.12 0.22
N ASN A 184 -15.01 -22.30 -0.02
CA ASN A 184 -15.12 -23.34 0.99
C ASN A 184 -13.76 -23.90 1.43
N TYR A 185 -12.80 -23.98 0.50
CA TYR A 185 -11.44 -24.44 0.80
C TYR A 185 -10.69 -23.41 1.67
N VAL A 186 -10.82 -22.12 1.35
CA VAL A 186 -10.26 -21.02 2.16
C VAL A 186 -10.83 -21.05 3.58
N LEU A 187 -12.15 -21.14 3.75
CA LEU A 187 -12.77 -21.21 5.09
C LEU A 187 -12.30 -22.41 5.91
N LYS A 188 -12.07 -23.57 5.26
CA LYS A 188 -11.55 -24.79 5.89
C LYS A 188 -10.10 -24.68 6.33
N SER A 189 -9.31 -23.79 5.74
CA SER A 189 -7.87 -23.68 5.98
C SER A 189 -7.51 -23.15 7.37
N GLY A 190 -8.45 -22.47 8.04
CA GLY A 190 -8.23 -21.84 9.33
C GLY A 190 -7.59 -20.44 9.26
N VAL A 191 -7.40 -19.88 8.06
CA VAL A 191 -7.00 -18.48 7.87
C VAL A 191 -8.06 -17.52 8.44
N SER A 192 -7.63 -16.37 8.95
CA SER A 192 -8.54 -15.32 9.42
C SER A 192 -9.27 -14.70 8.23
N VAL A 193 -10.61 -14.77 8.21
CA VAL A 193 -11.45 -14.20 7.14
C VAL A 193 -12.34 -13.10 7.72
N VAL A 194 -12.30 -11.94 7.07
CA VAL A 194 -13.22 -10.81 7.28
C VAL A 194 -14.19 -10.75 6.11
N LEU A 195 -15.48 -10.80 6.41
CA LEU A 195 -16.55 -10.70 5.43
C LEU A 195 -17.19 -9.30 5.48
N VAL A 196 -17.24 -8.66 4.32
CA VAL A 196 -17.86 -7.35 4.08
C VAL A 196 -19.14 -7.58 3.28
N PRO A 197 -20.26 -7.88 3.95
CA PRO A 197 -21.51 -8.27 3.29
C PRO A 197 -22.24 -7.07 2.67
N PHE A 198 -23.26 -7.35 1.87
CA PHE A 198 -24.09 -6.29 1.27
C PHE A 198 -24.76 -5.37 2.29
N GLU A 199 -25.05 -5.86 3.49
CA GLU A 199 -25.67 -5.16 4.60
C GLU A 199 -24.88 -3.93 5.03
N VAL A 200 -23.55 -4.05 5.08
CA VAL A 200 -22.67 -2.91 5.37
C VAL A 200 -22.42 -2.09 4.09
N CYS A 201 -22.30 -2.73 2.93
CA CYS A 201 -22.10 -2.00 1.66
C CYS A 201 -23.26 -1.07 1.32
N LYS A 202 -24.51 -1.45 1.65
CA LYS A 202 -25.75 -0.63 1.53
C LYS A 202 -25.66 0.73 2.20
N LYS A 203 -24.69 0.96 3.10
CA LYS A 203 -24.49 2.22 3.82
C LYS A 203 -23.63 3.22 3.05
N MET A 204 -23.00 2.81 1.94
CA MET A 204 -22.20 3.68 1.08
C MET A 204 -22.73 3.69 -0.36
N TRP A 205 -23.05 4.88 -0.86
CA TRP A 205 -23.53 5.09 -2.21
C TRP A 205 -22.69 6.17 -2.90
N VAL A 206 -22.40 6.00 -4.17
CA VAL A 206 -21.81 7.03 -5.03
C VAL A 206 -22.92 7.59 -5.92
N ASP A 207 -23.25 8.86 -5.68
CA ASP A 207 -24.29 9.56 -6.42
C ASP A 207 -23.71 10.44 -7.54
N PHE A 208 -24.60 11.11 -8.28
CA PHE A 208 -24.20 11.97 -9.39
C PHE A 208 -23.33 13.16 -8.94
N ASP A 209 -23.58 13.72 -7.75
CA ASP A 209 -22.82 14.86 -7.24
C ASP A 209 -21.40 14.43 -6.85
N ASP A 210 -21.25 13.24 -6.29
CA ASP A 210 -19.95 12.60 -6.06
C ASP A 210 -19.19 12.41 -7.37
N LEU A 211 -19.83 11.87 -8.42
CA LEU A 211 -19.22 11.71 -9.74
C LEU A 211 -18.83 13.07 -10.37
N ALA A 212 -19.71 14.07 -10.28
CA ALA A 212 -19.46 15.41 -10.81
C ALA A 212 -18.29 16.10 -10.07
N ARG A 213 -18.14 15.84 -8.76
CA ARG A 213 -17.00 16.29 -7.97
C ARG A 213 -15.74 15.55 -8.39
N LEU A 214 -15.72 14.22 -8.37
CA LEU A 214 -14.57 13.38 -8.75
C LEU A 214 -14.05 13.71 -10.15
N ARG A 215 -14.95 13.97 -11.11
CA ARG A 215 -14.58 14.30 -12.49
C ARG A 215 -13.63 15.50 -12.60
N LYS A 216 -13.69 16.42 -11.64
CA LYS A 216 -12.87 17.64 -11.58
C LYS A 216 -11.57 17.45 -10.79
N GLN A 217 -11.36 16.28 -10.20
CA GLN A 217 -10.31 16.01 -9.22
C GLN A 217 -9.14 15.21 -9.82
N GLY A 218 -8.57 15.72 -10.92
CA GLY A 218 -7.38 15.12 -11.54
C GLY A 218 -7.66 13.92 -12.45
N PRO A 219 -6.62 13.28 -13.01
CA PRO A 219 -6.75 12.25 -14.03
C PRO A 219 -7.52 11.01 -13.57
N MET A 220 -7.21 10.47 -12.38
CA MET A 220 -7.87 9.29 -11.83
C MET A 220 -9.36 9.56 -11.56
N GLY A 221 -9.69 10.63 -10.83
CA GLY A 221 -11.09 11.00 -10.57
C GLY A 221 -11.89 11.26 -11.86
N ASN A 222 -11.26 11.84 -12.88
CA ASN A 222 -11.87 12.00 -14.20
C ASN A 222 -12.16 10.67 -14.90
N PHE A 223 -11.19 9.76 -14.88
CA PHE A 223 -11.34 8.42 -15.45
C PHE A 223 -12.46 7.65 -14.76
N LEU A 224 -12.43 7.55 -13.43
CA LEU A 224 -13.46 6.86 -12.64
C LEU A 224 -14.85 7.43 -12.93
N ALA A 225 -15.02 8.76 -12.83
CA ALA A 225 -16.32 9.39 -13.05
C ALA A 225 -16.85 9.21 -14.48
N ARG A 226 -15.96 9.23 -15.48
CA ARG A 226 -16.35 9.02 -16.88
C ARG A 226 -16.85 7.60 -17.13
N HIS A 227 -16.16 6.60 -16.58
CA HIS A 227 -16.51 5.20 -16.77
C HIS A 227 -17.70 4.78 -15.89
N ALA A 228 -17.87 5.38 -14.72
CA ALA A 228 -19.02 5.17 -13.85
C ALA A 228 -20.33 5.81 -14.36
N LEU A 229 -20.28 6.82 -15.24
CA LEU A 229 -21.49 7.51 -15.70
C LEU A 229 -22.46 6.57 -16.44
N GLY A 230 -21.93 5.69 -17.30
CA GLY A 230 -22.73 4.68 -17.99
C GLY A 230 -23.36 3.67 -17.03
N TRP A 231 -22.55 3.13 -16.11
CA TRP A 231 -22.97 2.23 -15.05
C TRP A 231 -24.05 2.84 -14.14
N TRP A 232 -23.84 4.07 -13.69
CA TRP A 232 -24.80 4.84 -12.89
C TRP A 232 -26.13 5.03 -13.63
N THR A 233 -26.07 5.34 -14.93
CA THR A 233 -27.27 5.53 -15.77
C THR A 233 -28.04 4.22 -15.93
N GLU A 234 -27.32 3.11 -16.10
CA GLU A 234 -27.91 1.77 -16.13
C GLU A 234 -28.61 1.43 -14.81
N TRP A 235 -27.97 1.68 -13.66
CA TRP A 235 -28.58 1.46 -12.34
C TRP A 235 -29.82 2.33 -12.10
N GLU A 236 -29.79 3.59 -12.51
CA GLU A 236 -30.95 4.48 -12.37
C GLU A 236 -32.12 4.01 -13.25
N ILE A 237 -31.87 3.73 -14.53
CA ILE A 237 -32.92 3.43 -15.51
C ILE A 237 -33.43 1.99 -15.38
N VAL A 238 -32.52 1.01 -15.25
CA VAL A 238 -32.84 -0.42 -15.28
C VAL A 238 -33.26 -0.92 -13.91
N PHE A 239 -32.60 -0.47 -12.84
CA PHE A 239 -32.91 -0.93 -11.48
C PHE A 239 -33.82 0.03 -10.71
N GLY A 240 -33.99 1.28 -11.16
CA GLY A 240 -34.77 2.29 -10.43
C GLY A 240 -34.01 2.81 -9.21
N SER A 241 -32.68 2.78 -9.24
CA SER A 241 -31.83 3.21 -8.13
C SER A 241 -31.56 4.72 -8.18
N HIS A 242 -32.45 5.52 -7.57
CA HIS A 242 -32.28 6.99 -7.52
C HIS A 242 -31.16 7.49 -6.57
N LYS A 243 -30.53 6.58 -5.81
CA LYS A 243 -29.44 6.90 -4.87
C LYS A 243 -28.05 6.86 -5.51
N GLY A 244 -27.95 6.37 -6.75
CA GLY A 244 -26.69 6.06 -7.41
C GLY A 244 -26.35 4.58 -7.38
N PHE A 245 -25.06 4.24 -7.24
CA PHE A 245 -24.59 2.84 -7.17
C PHE A 245 -23.80 2.57 -5.88
N ASN A 246 -23.69 1.29 -5.50
CA ASN A 246 -22.88 0.86 -4.34
C ASN A 246 -21.49 0.48 -4.84
N PRO A 247 -20.41 1.07 -4.30
CA PRO A 247 -19.06 0.65 -4.64
C PRO A 247 -18.61 -0.45 -3.67
N PHE A 248 -19.05 -1.69 -3.87
CA PHE A 248 -18.89 -2.76 -2.86
C PHE A 248 -17.43 -2.95 -2.47
N ASP A 249 -16.54 -3.00 -3.45
CA ASP A 249 -15.11 -3.19 -3.23
C ASP A 249 -14.43 -2.01 -2.55
N LEU A 250 -14.93 -0.79 -2.76
CA LEU A 250 -14.45 0.40 -2.05
C LEU A 250 -14.76 0.31 -0.55
N VAL A 251 -15.88 -0.33 -0.17
CA VAL A 251 -16.23 -0.56 1.24
C VAL A 251 -15.25 -1.57 1.86
N ALA A 252 -14.88 -2.63 1.13
CA ALA A 252 -13.85 -3.55 1.60
C ALA A 252 -12.46 -2.88 1.69
N ALA A 253 -12.10 -2.05 0.70
CA ALA A 253 -10.88 -1.24 0.77
C ALA A 253 -10.90 -0.26 1.96
N ALA A 254 -12.06 0.33 2.29
CA ALA A 254 -12.21 1.20 3.47
C ALA A 254 -11.92 0.46 4.77
N TYR A 255 -12.30 -0.83 4.87
CA TYR A 255 -11.96 -1.67 6.02
C TYR A 255 -10.45 -1.85 6.15
N VAL A 256 -9.76 -2.09 5.03
CA VAL A 256 -8.30 -2.24 4.98
C VAL A 256 -7.59 -0.94 5.38
N VAL A 257 -8.08 0.22 4.90
CA VAL A 257 -7.51 1.54 5.25
C VAL A 257 -7.68 1.84 6.74
N ASN A 258 -8.87 1.59 7.28
CA ASN A 258 -9.13 1.85 8.70
C ASN A 258 -10.23 0.92 9.25
N PRO A 259 -9.84 -0.21 9.87
CA PRO A 259 -10.79 -1.14 10.47
C PRO A 259 -11.65 -0.51 11.58
N GLN A 260 -11.22 0.59 12.21
CA GLN A 260 -11.97 1.26 13.27
C GLN A 260 -13.21 2.00 12.76
N TRP A 261 -13.35 2.18 11.44
CA TRP A 261 -14.61 2.65 10.86
C TRP A 261 -15.69 1.59 10.92
N PHE A 262 -15.36 0.32 11.17
CA PHE A 262 -16.30 -0.79 11.12
C PHE A 262 -16.64 -1.32 12.50
N THR A 263 -17.90 -1.73 12.66
CA THR A 263 -18.29 -2.63 13.73
C THR A 263 -18.30 -4.06 13.19
N THR A 264 -17.57 -4.97 13.82
CA THR A 264 -17.48 -6.38 13.44
C THR A 264 -18.08 -7.29 14.52
N LYS A 265 -18.59 -8.45 14.10
CA LYS A 265 -19.04 -9.53 14.99
C LYS A 265 -18.35 -10.84 14.63
N PRO A 266 -17.88 -11.63 15.62
CA PRO A 266 -17.46 -13.00 15.36
C PRO A 266 -18.69 -13.85 15.04
N LEU A 267 -18.72 -14.46 13.86
CA LEU A 267 -19.76 -15.39 13.41
C LEU A 267 -19.12 -16.66 12.84
N PHE A 268 -19.96 -17.60 12.40
CA PHE A 268 -19.54 -18.79 11.67
C PHE A 268 -20.18 -18.84 10.29
N ALA A 269 -19.36 -19.02 9.25
CA ALA A 269 -19.79 -19.09 7.86
C ALA A 269 -19.87 -20.55 7.36
N ARG A 270 -20.94 -20.88 6.62
CA ARG A 270 -21.10 -22.16 5.93
C ARG A 270 -21.80 -21.99 4.60
N THR A 271 -21.57 -22.91 3.67
CA THR A 271 -22.39 -23.01 2.46
C THR A 271 -23.69 -23.74 2.74
N GLU A 272 -24.81 -23.16 2.31
CA GLU A 272 -26.14 -23.74 2.36
C GLU A 272 -26.77 -23.76 0.97
N ILE A 273 -27.30 -24.90 0.53
CA ILE A 273 -28.01 -25.01 -0.75
C ILE A 273 -29.49 -24.73 -0.50
N ALA A 274 -30.03 -23.71 -1.17
CA ALA A 274 -31.42 -23.30 -1.04
C ALA A 274 -32.01 -22.89 -2.41
N PRO A 275 -33.34 -22.69 -2.53
CA PRO A 275 -33.94 -22.17 -3.76
C PRO A 275 -33.29 -20.85 -4.20
N SER A 276 -32.94 -20.73 -5.48
CA SER A 276 -32.22 -19.59 -6.01
C SER A 276 -33.07 -18.32 -6.07
N ASP A 277 -32.52 -17.22 -5.54
CA ASP A 277 -33.10 -15.88 -5.61
C ASP A 277 -32.84 -15.19 -6.96
N THR A 278 -31.88 -15.69 -7.77
CA THR A 278 -31.50 -15.10 -9.06
C THR A 278 -32.02 -15.87 -10.27
N GLU A 279 -32.44 -17.13 -10.07
CA GLU A 279 -33.00 -17.97 -11.11
C GLU A 279 -34.14 -18.85 -10.59
N LYS A 280 -35.35 -18.62 -11.11
CA LYS A 280 -36.56 -19.29 -10.61
C LYS A 280 -36.54 -20.78 -10.94
N GLY A 281 -36.80 -21.61 -9.93
CA GLY A 281 -36.93 -23.06 -10.09
C GLY A 281 -35.60 -23.82 -10.02
N THR A 282 -34.49 -23.13 -9.75
CA THR A 282 -33.18 -23.75 -9.50
C THR A 282 -32.81 -23.64 -8.02
N GLN A 283 -31.80 -24.41 -7.60
CA GLN A 283 -31.15 -24.24 -6.30
C GLN A 283 -29.76 -23.65 -6.52
N LYS A 284 -29.27 -22.90 -5.54
CA LYS A 284 -27.90 -22.37 -5.55
C LYS A 284 -27.28 -22.40 -4.16
N PRO A 285 -25.94 -22.37 -4.07
CA PRO A 285 -25.23 -22.17 -2.82
C PRO A 285 -25.35 -20.74 -2.30
N TYR A 286 -25.42 -20.61 -0.98
CA TYR A 286 -25.38 -19.37 -0.23
C TYR A 286 -24.29 -19.43 0.82
N LEU A 287 -23.52 -18.36 0.99
CA LEU A 287 -22.59 -18.22 2.12
C LEU A 287 -23.33 -17.62 3.33
N ILE A 288 -23.79 -18.50 4.22
CA ILE A 288 -24.60 -18.12 5.38
C ILE A 288 -23.71 -17.94 6.61
N CYS A 289 -23.81 -16.77 7.25
CA CYS A 289 -23.09 -16.39 8.47
C CYS A 289 -24.03 -16.38 9.68
N THR A 290 -23.79 -17.26 10.66
CA THR A 290 -24.66 -17.45 11.82
C THR A 290 -23.88 -17.51 13.13
N ASP A 291 -24.57 -17.40 14.27
CA ASP A 291 -23.96 -17.64 15.58
C ASP A 291 -23.66 -19.13 15.86
N SER A 292 -24.12 -20.04 14.99
CA SER A 292 -23.97 -21.49 15.18
C SER A 292 -22.69 -22.03 14.53
N PRO A 293 -21.82 -22.72 15.29
CA PRO A 293 -20.60 -23.33 14.75
C PRO A 293 -20.85 -24.64 13.98
N ALA A 294 -22.10 -25.13 13.91
CA ALA A 294 -22.40 -26.42 13.29
C ALA A 294 -22.08 -26.42 11.79
N ASN A 295 -21.09 -27.23 11.39
CA ASN A 295 -20.57 -27.34 10.03
C ASN A 295 -20.17 -25.99 9.41
N ALA A 296 -19.66 -25.08 10.24
CA ALA A 296 -19.34 -23.71 9.87
C ALA A 296 -17.96 -23.30 10.40
N TYR A 297 -17.35 -22.29 9.79
CA TYR A 297 -15.99 -21.84 10.07
C TYR A 297 -16.00 -20.42 10.63
N PRO A 298 -15.16 -20.10 11.63
CA PRO A 298 -15.16 -18.78 12.26
C PRO A 298 -14.76 -17.69 11.26
N VAL A 299 -15.48 -16.57 11.29
CA VAL A 299 -15.24 -15.37 10.47
C VAL A 299 -15.49 -14.10 11.28
N SER A 300 -14.86 -13.00 10.90
CA SER A 300 -15.21 -11.66 11.36
C SER A 300 -16.18 -11.04 10.37
N TYR A 301 -17.40 -10.73 10.81
CA TYR A 301 -18.47 -10.26 9.94
C TYR A 301 -18.75 -8.77 10.17
N CYS A 302 -18.60 -7.93 9.15
CA CYS A 302 -18.86 -6.50 9.24
C CYS A 302 -20.37 -6.21 9.28
N VAL A 303 -20.83 -5.54 10.34
CA VAL A 303 -22.26 -5.21 10.54
C VAL A 303 -22.57 -3.71 10.38
N ASP A 304 -21.55 -2.86 10.52
CA ASP A 304 -21.72 -1.41 10.40
C ASP A 304 -20.44 -0.72 9.92
N ILE A 305 -20.62 0.47 9.35
CA ILE A 305 -19.56 1.38 8.92
C ILE A 305 -19.91 2.82 9.31
N ASP A 306 -18.93 3.56 9.83
CA ASP A 306 -19.04 4.97 10.17
C ASP A 306 -19.28 5.83 8.91
N GLU A 307 -20.25 6.76 8.98
CA GLU A 307 -20.62 7.65 7.87
C GLU A 307 -19.45 8.48 7.34
N LYS A 308 -18.45 8.78 8.18
CA LYS A 308 -17.26 9.54 7.77
C LYS A 308 -16.40 8.80 6.76
N ALA A 309 -16.48 7.46 6.71
CA ALA A 309 -15.67 6.64 5.81
C ALA A 309 -15.87 7.05 4.35
N LYS A 310 -17.13 7.30 3.93
CA LYS A 310 -17.45 7.73 2.56
C LYS A 310 -16.67 8.99 2.16
N CYS A 311 -16.68 10.01 3.02
CA CYS A 311 -16.02 11.28 2.73
C CYS A 311 -14.50 11.09 2.59
N ASP A 312 -13.91 10.29 3.48
CA ASP A 312 -12.47 10.03 3.48
C ASP A 312 -12.02 9.28 2.22
N VAL A 313 -12.66 8.13 1.91
CA VAL A 313 -12.27 7.32 0.75
C VAL A 313 -12.51 8.04 -0.58
N LEU A 314 -13.60 8.82 -0.71
CA LEU A 314 -13.83 9.61 -1.93
C LEU A 314 -12.84 10.78 -2.06
N THR A 315 -12.34 11.32 -0.94
CA THR A 315 -11.30 12.35 -0.96
C THR A 315 -9.97 11.76 -1.44
N ARG A 316 -9.68 10.49 -1.15
CA ARG A 316 -8.47 9.80 -1.64
C ARG A 316 -8.49 9.60 -3.15
N LEU A 317 -9.66 9.44 -3.75
CA LEU A 317 -9.83 9.40 -5.21
C LEU A 317 -9.64 10.75 -5.90
N ALA A 318 -9.54 11.84 -5.13
CA ALA A 318 -9.36 13.18 -5.65
C ALA A 318 -7.90 13.49 -6.01
N LYS A 319 -7.67 14.69 -6.57
CA LYS A 319 -6.34 15.14 -6.98
C LYS A 319 -5.46 15.29 -5.74
N GLN A 320 -4.40 14.49 -5.68
CA GLN A 320 -3.40 14.60 -4.63
C GLN A 320 -2.56 15.88 -4.82
N THR A 321 -2.35 16.59 -3.72
CA THR A 321 -1.39 17.69 -3.62
C THR A 321 0.02 17.14 -3.45
N ILE A 322 1.05 17.93 -3.75
CA ILE A 322 2.43 17.51 -3.50
C ILE A 322 2.67 17.15 -2.02
N ALA A 323 1.99 17.84 -1.09
CA ALA A 323 2.07 17.54 0.34
C ALA A 323 1.56 16.14 0.69
N GLN A 324 0.61 15.59 -0.07
CA GLN A 324 0.12 14.22 0.11
C GLN A 324 1.02 13.17 -0.56
N GLN A 325 1.85 13.58 -1.52
CA GLN A 325 2.79 12.69 -2.22
C GLN A 325 4.15 12.59 -1.51
N VAL A 326 4.51 13.59 -0.70
CA VAL A 326 5.73 13.56 0.11
C VAL A 326 5.42 12.88 1.44
N LEU A 327 5.78 11.59 1.54
CA LEU A 327 5.45 10.75 2.68
C LEU A 327 6.40 10.95 3.88
N GLY A 328 7.62 11.46 3.65
CA GLY A 328 8.60 11.65 4.70
C GLY A 328 9.97 12.08 4.17
N LEU A 329 10.95 12.15 5.09
CA LEU A 329 12.36 12.36 4.77
C LEU A 329 13.04 11.00 4.64
N SER A 330 13.65 10.72 3.50
CA SER A 330 14.36 9.45 3.28
C SER A 330 15.74 9.46 3.96
N HIS A 331 16.68 10.24 3.43
CA HIS A 331 18.04 10.31 3.93
C HIS A 331 18.68 11.66 3.54
N VAL A 332 19.86 11.92 4.10
CA VAL A 332 20.75 13.01 3.67
C VAL A 332 21.95 12.40 2.95
N ASN A 333 22.14 12.77 1.70
CA ASN A 333 23.30 12.34 0.93
C ASN A 333 24.53 13.20 1.21
N ILE A 334 25.69 12.57 1.39
CA ILE A 334 26.98 13.24 1.58
C ILE A 334 28.02 12.56 0.69
N ILE A 335 28.64 13.36 -0.19
CA ILE A 335 29.74 12.87 -1.03
C ILE A 335 31.03 12.88 -0.22
N VAL A 336 31.71 11.74 -0.19
CA VAL A 336 32.88 11.49 0.66
C VAL A 336 34.03 10.90 -0.15
N GLU A 337 35.25 11.07 0.35
CA GLU A 337 36.45 10.49 -0.26
C GLU A 337 36.54 8.97 -0.03
N ASP A 338 36.06 8.51 1.13
CA ASP A 338 36.00 7.10 1.50
C ASP A 338 34.81 6.88 2.45
N VAL A 339 33.97 5.91 2.10
CA VAL A 339 32.72 5.61 2.78
C VAL A 339 32.92 4.94 4.15
N ASP A 340 34.00 4.19 4.35
CA ASP A 340 34.30 3.56 5.64
C ASP A 340 34.89 4.57 6.62
N VAL A 341 35.80 5.42 6.15
CA VAL A 341 36.35 6.53 6.93
C VAL A 341 35.24 7.48 7.37
N ALA A 342 34.32 7.82 6.46
CA ALA A 342 33.18 8.67 6.76
C ALA A 342 32.23 8.02 7.78
N ALA A 343 31.93 6.72 7.64
CA ALA A 343 31.08 6.00 8.58
C ALA A 343 31.67 6.02 10.00
N ASP A 344 32.97 5.75 10.13
CA ASP A 344 33.65 5.77 11.42
C ASP A 344 33.71 7.20 12.02
N TYR A 345 33.85 8.22 11.17
CA TYR A 345 33.76 9.63 11.59
C TYR A 345 32.39 9.97 12.17
N TYR A 346 31.29 9.69 11.46
CA TYR A 346 29.95 9.99 11.94
C TYR A 346 29.54 9.14 13.14
N GLN A 347 30.06 7.92 13.25
CA GLN A 347 29.89 7.10 14.45
C GLN A 347 30.53 7.75 15.67
N ARG A 348 31.78 8.24 15.55
CA ARG A 348 32.49 8.87 16.66
C ARG A 348 31.87 10.22 17.06
N VAL A 349 31.56 11.07 16.09
CA VAL A 349 31.16 12.46 16.34
C VAL A 349 29.69 12.60 16.68
N LEU A 350 28.83 11.78 16.06
CA LEU A 350 27.38 11.88 16.18
C LEU A 350 26.69 10.57 16.60
N GLY A 351 27.43 9.50 16.87
CA GLY A 351 26.84 8.25 17.35
C GLY A 351 26.04 7.48 16.29
N PHE A 352 26.29 7.73 15.00
CA PHE A 352 25.71 6.92 13.92
C PHE A 352 26.24 5.49 13.94
N GLU A 353 25.43 4.55 13.48
CA GLU A 353 25.80 3.14 13.34
C GLU A 353 25.64 2.71 11.88
N ARG A 354 26.41 1.71 11.42
CA ARG A 354 26.22 1.15 10.07
C ARG A 354 24.81 0.60 9.95
N ALA A 355 24.13 0.97 8.86
CA ALA A 355 22.74 0.59 8.65
C ALA A 355 22.61 -0.82 8.07
N PHE A 356 21.53 -1.49 8.48
CA PHE A 356 21.10 -2.78 7.98
C PHE A 356 19.67 -2.65 7.48
N ASP A 357 19.31 -3.40 6.45
CA ASP A 357 17.94 -3.46 5.97
C ASP A 357 17.07 -4.36 6.87
N GLU A 358 15.79 -4.49 6.50
CA GLU A 358 14.81 -5.29 7.25
C GLU A 358 15.14 -6.79 7.32
N THR A 359 15.99 -7.29 6.42
CA THR A 359 16.46 -8.69 6.41
C THR A 359 17.72 -8.89 7.24
N GLY A 360 18.32 -7.79 7.74
CA GLY A 360 19.57 -7.79 8.48
C GLY A 360 20.81 -7.76 7.59
N GLU A 361 20.67 -7.52 6.30
CA GLU A 361 21.80 -7.34 5.39
C GLU A 361 22.37 -5.93 5.53
N ALA A 362 23.70 -5.83 5.43
CA ALA A 362 24.37 -4.53 5.53
C ALA A 362 24.02 -3.67 4.30
N MET A 363 23.58 -2.44 4.54
CA MET A 363 23.32 -1.45 3.48
C MET A 363 24.63 -0.82 3.00
N SER A 364 25.49 -1.67 2.42
CA SER A 364 26.84 -1.36 1.97
C SER A 364 27.05 -1.93 0.58
N TYR A 365 27.28 -1.05 -0.39
CA TYR A 365 27.38 -1.42 -1.79
C TYR A 365 28.67 -0.85 -2.38
N ARG A 366 29.46 -1.70 -3.04
CA ARG A 366 30.81 -1.35 -3.52
C ARG A 366 30.91 -1.51 -5.02
N GLY A 367 31.55 -0.55 -5.69
CA GLY A 367 31.83 -0.59 -7.12
C GLY A 367 30.59 -0.73 -8.00
N ILE A 368 29.44 -0.20 -7.58
CA ILE A 368 28.20 -0.30 -8.35
C ILE A 368 28.36 0.49 -9.66
N SER A 369 27.97 -0.14 -10.76
CA SER A 369 27.85 0.51 -12.07
C SER A 369 26.49 0.16 -12.67
N MET A 370 25.59 1.13 -12.73
CA MET A 370 24.23 0.96 -13.24
C MET A 370 23.88 2.08 -14.23
N LYS A 371 23.44 1.71 -15.44
CA LYS A 371 23.00 2.68 -16.46
C LYS A 371 21.78 3.47 -16.02
N SER A 372 20.83 2.83 -15.35
CA SER A 372 19.65 3.48 -14.78
C SER A 372 20.06 4.54 -13.76
N PHE A 373 21.00 4.22 -12.87
CA PHE A 373 21.54 5.19 -11.92
C PHE A 373 22.18 6.38 -12.62
N ALA A 374 22.99 6.16 -13.67
CA ALA A 374 23.60 7.24 -14.44
C ALA A 374 22.54 8.16 -15.09
N LEU A 375 21.46 7.57 -15.63
CA LEU A 375 20.33 8.32 -16.17
C LEU A 375 19.64 9.16 -15.08
N ASP A 376 19.29 8.54 -13.94
CA ASP A 376 18.56 9.18 -12.84
C ASP A 376 19.39 10.26 -12.13
N ALA A 377 20.72 10.07 -12.05
CA ALA A 377 21.66 11.06 -11.52
C ALA A 377 21.97 12.21 -12.50
N GLY A 378 21.36 12.21 -13.71
CA GLY A 378 21.57 13.24 -14.73
C GLY A 378 22.95 13.17 -15.40
N LEU A 379 23.60 12.01 -15.37
CA LEU A 379 24.91 11.75 -15.98
C LEU A 379 24.81 11.13 -17.39
N GLU A 380 23.59 10.82 -17.85
CA GLU A 380 23.31 10.24 -19.17
C GLU A 380 24.11 8.94 -19.41
N GLU A 381 24.79 8.79 -20.55
CA GLU A 381 25.60 7.60 -20.91
C GLU A 381 27.03 7.65 -20.35
N GLN A 382 27.34 8.56 -19.43
CA GLN A 382 28.67 8.60 -18.82
C GLN A 382 28.93 7.36 -17.96
N PRO A 383 30.16 6.80 -17.96
CA PRO A 383 30.52 5.73 -17.05
C PRO A 383 30.38 6.20 -15.59
N VAL A 384 29.62 5.43 -14.80
CA VAL A 384 29.47 5.66 -13.37
C VAL A 384 29.96 4.45 -12.60
N THR A 385 30.80 4.69 -11.60
CA THR A 385 31.23 3.67 -10.64
C THR A 385 31.29 4.31 -9.27
N ILE A 386 30.57 3.74 -8.31
CA ILE A 386 30.31 4.35 -7.00
C ILE A 386 30.31 3.32 -5.88
N ASP A 387 30.80 3.73 -4.70
CA ASP A 387 30.52 3.06 -3.43
C ASP A 387 29.44 3.83 -2.67
N VAL A 388 28.49 3.11 -2.08
CA VAL A 388 27.40 3.65 -1.27
C VAL A 388 27.41 2.96 0.10
N GLN A 389 27.30 3.73 1.18
CA GLN A 389 27.19 3.22 2.54
C GLN A 389 26.11 3.99 3.29
N PHE A 390 25.13 3.29 3.85
CA PHE A 390 24.17 3.90 4.76
C PHE A 390 24.64 3.79 6.21
N VAL A 391 24.42 4.85 6.98
CA VAL A 391 24.54 4.87 8.44
C VAL A 391 23.29 5.49 9.05
N ARG A 392 22.90 5.04 10.25
CA ARG A 392 21.68 5.46 10.95
C ARG A 392 21.99 5.91 12.37
N HIS A 393 21.39 7.00 12.83
CA HIS A 393 21.43 7.38 14.24
C HIS A 393 20.34 6.64 15.04
N PRO A 394 20.68 5.91 16.13
CA PRO A 394 19.72 5.06 16.83
C PRO A 394 18.57 5.84 17.51
N GLN A 395 18.87 7.00 18.09
CA GLN A 395 17.87 7.86 18.76
C GLN A 395 17.19 8.85 17.81
N ALA A 396 17.94 9.53 16.93
CA ALA A 396 17.37 10.56 16.04
C ALA A 396 16.59 9.98 14.85
N GLY A 397 16.84 8.71 14.46
CA GLY A 397 16.13 8.04 13.37
C GLY A 397 16.48 8.57 11.96
N ILE A 398 17.57 9.32 11.83
CA ILE A 398 18.06 9.87 10.55
C ILE A 398 19.03 8.89 9.91
N TYR A 399 18.96 8.79 8.57
CA TYR A 399 19.93 8.08 7.75
C TYR A 399 20.82 9.06 6.99
N LEU A 400 22.12 8.75 6.94
CA LEU A 400 23.05 9.36 6.00
C LEU A 400 23.37 8.35 4.90
N GLU A 401 23.33 8.80 3.65
CA GLU A 401 23.81 8.08 2.48
C GLU A 401 25.18 8.63 2.11
N LEU A 402 26.23 7.85 2.39
CA LEU A 402 27.61 8.21 2.11
C LEU A 402 27.98 7.67 0.74
N MET A 403 28.44 8.55 -0.16
CA MET A 403 28.72 8.20 -1.54
C MET A 403 30.16 8.57 -1.93
N ARG A 404 30.90 7.61 -2.47
CA ARG A 404 32.20 7.83 -3.11
C ARG A 404 32.10 7.54 -4.60
N TYR A 405 32.25 8.56 -5.43
CA TYR A 405 32.38 8.38 -6.87
C TYR A 405 33.81 7.99 -7.24
N HIS A 406 33.99 6.84 -7.89
CA HIS A 406 35.20 6.47 -8.60
C HIS A 406 35.21 7.09 -10.00
N GLN A 407 34.05 7.07 -10.67
CA GLN A 407 33.78 7.73 -11.93
C GLN A 407 32.34 8.28 -11.94
N PRO A 408 32.09 9.50 -12.45
CA PRO A 408 33.09 10.51 -12.83
C PRO A 408 33.82 11.10 -11.61
N THR A 409 35.01 11.65 -11.82
CA THR A 409 35.75 12.32 -10.75
C THR A 409 35.30 13.78 -10.61
N GLY A 410 34.69 14.12 -9.46
CA GLY A 410 34.27 15.47 -9.13
C GLY A 410 35.41 16.39 -8.66
N LYS A 411 35.07 17.63 -8.26
CA LYS A 411 36.01 18.54 -7.59
C LYS A 411 36.22 18.08 -6.15
N THR A 412 37.47 18.07 -5.68
CA THR A 412 37.82 17.69 -4.30
C THR A 412 37.87 18.87 -3.34
N GLN A 413 37.88 20.11 -3.84
CA GLN A 413 37.82 21.31 -3.02
C GLN A 413 36.36 21.65 -2.69
N LEU A 414 36.01 21.65 -1.41
CA LEU A 414 34.71 22.06 -0.92
C LEU A 414 34.42 23.53 -1.28
N PRO A 415 33.17 23.88 -1.64
CA PRO A 415 32.80 25.27 -1.87
C PRO A 415 32.95 26.09 -0.58
N ILE A 416 33.10 27.40 -0.74
CA ILE A 416 33.08 28.33 0.39
C ILE A 416 31.72 28.20 1.08
N GLN A 417 31.74 27.97 2.39
CA GLN A 417 30.52 27.84 3.17
C GLN A 417 29.72 29.15 3.14
N PRO A 418 28.47 29.14 2.66
CA PRO A 418 27.61 30.31 2.72
C PRO A 418 27.28 30.62 4.17
N LYS A 419 27.11 31.90 4.49
CA LYS A 419 26.69 32.31 5.83
C LYS A 419 25.23 31.97 6.05
N THR A 420 24.84 31.82 7.31
CA THR A 420 23.45 31.51 7.71
C THR A 420 22.42 32.50 7.15
N TYR A 421 22.81 33.76 6.91
CA TYR A 421 21.95 34.81 6.37
C TYR A 421 22.05 35.04 4.84
N ASP A 422 22.91 34.29 4.14
CA ASP A 422 23.00 34.39 2.68
C ASP A 422 21.79 33.70 2.02
N LEU A 423 21.37 34.16 0.84
CA LEU A 423 20.20 33.63 0.11
C LEU A 423 20.50 32.30 -0.60
N GLY A 424 19.60 31.31 -0.51
CA GLY A 424 19.50 30.13 -1.40
C GLY A 424 20.18 28.82 -0.96
N GLY A 425 19.49 27.68 -1.07
CA GLY A 425 19.99 26.34 -0.71
C GLY A 425 19.90 26.01 0.79
N PRO A 426 20.07 24.72 1.18
CA PRO A 426 20.07 24.31 2.58
C PRO A 426 21.21 25.01 3.35
N ARG A 427 20.96 25.32 4.62
CA ARG A 427 21.89 26.09 5.48
C ARG A 427 22.48 25.28 6.60
N HIS A 428 21.71 24.36 7.16
CA HIS A 428 22.16 23.44 8.18
C HIS A 428 21.20 22.26 8.29
N ILE A 429 21.66 21.20 8.94
CA ILE A 429 20.85 20.07 9.40
C ILE A 429 20.81 20.13 10.93
N ALA A 430 19.61 20.18 11.51
CA ALA A 430 19.44 20.37 12.96
C ALA A 430 19.14 19.05 13.69
N LEU A 431 19.81 18.84 14.82
CA LEU A 431 19.56 17.76 15.77
C LEU A 431 19.14 18.32 17.13
N GLU A 432 18.10 17.75 17.71
CA GLU A 432 17.66 18.09 19.06
C GLU A 432 18.54 17.36 20.11
N VAL A 433 19.05 18.11 21.09
CA VAL A 433 19.95 17.61 22.13
C VAL A 433 19.44 17.97 23.53
N ALA A 434 19.79 17.13 24.51
CA ALA A 434 19.36 17.34 25.89
C ALA A 434 20.14 18.45 26.63
N ASN A 435 21.37 18.74 26.19
CA ASN A 435 22.23 19.78 26.78
C ASN A 435 23.23 20.29 25.73
N CYS A 436 23.02 21.51 25.23
CA CYS A 436 23.89 22.12 24.22
C CYS A 436 25.31 22.37 24.73
N ASN A 437 25.51 22.68 26.02
CA ASN A 437 26.85 22.96 26.54
C ASN A 437 27.72 21.71 26.55
N ASP A 438 27.18 20.58 26.99
CA ASP A 438 27.91 19.30 27.02
C ASP A 438 28.28 18.86 25.59
N VAL A 439 27.33 18.94 24.66
CA VAL A 439 27.56 18.58 23.26
C VAL A 439 28.57 19.53 22.60
N PHE A 440 28.50 20.83 22.88
CA PHE A 440 29.45 21.81 22.38
C PHE A 440 30.88 21.50 22.81
N HIS A 441 31.09 21.21 24.09
CA HIS A 441 32.42 20.88 24.63
C HIS A 441 32.94 19.56 24.04
N PHE A 442 32.09 18.53 23.96
CA PHE A 442 32.45 17.25 23.34
C PHE A 442 32.89 17.43 21.88
N LEU A 443 32.10 18.13 21.07
CA LEU A 443 32.36 18.34 19.65
C LEU A 443 33.61 19.17 19.40
N LYS A 444 33.88 20.18 20.24
CA LYS A 444 35.06 21.05 20.13
C LYS A 444 36.39 20.28 20.26
N GLU A 445 36.37 19.12 20.91
CA GLU A 445 37.52 18.24 21.11
C GLU A 445 37.70 17.19 19.99
N GLN A 446 36.76 17.10 19.04
CA GLN A 446 36.79 16.08 17.99
C GLN A 446 37.63 16.50 16.78
N ASP A 447 38.49 15.60 16.30
CA ASP A 447 39.19 15.77 15.02
C ASP A 447 38.19 15.85 13.85
N GLY A 448 38.40 16.83 12.97
CA GLY A 448 37.54 17.09 11.81
C GLY A 448 36.28 17.89 12.10
N VAL A 449 36.14 18.47 13.31
CA VAL A 449 35.05 19.38 13.68
C VAL A 449 35.55 20.82 13.68
N THR A 450 34.80 21.72 13.05
CA THR A 450 35.08 23.17 13.11
C THR A 450 33.85 23.92 13.61
N MET A 451 33.97 24.62 14.73
CA MET A 451 32.90 25.51 15.21
C MET A 451 32.70 26.67 14.24
N ILE A 452 31.45 27.10 14.01
CA ILE A 452 31.15 28.17 13.04
C ILE A 452 31.83 29.50 13.40
N ASN A 453 32.08 29.70 14.70
CA ASN A 453 32.82 30.81 15.25
C ASN A 453 34.02 30.27 16.04
N THR A 454 35.22 30.69 15.65
CA THR A 454 36.49 30.25 16.22
C THR A 454 36.98 31.14 17.36
N ALA A 455 36.22 32.18 17.74
CA ALA A 455 36.53 33.02 18.88
C ALA A 455 36.60 32.20 20.18
N SER A 456 37.54 32.54 21.07
CA SER A 456 37.81 31.78 22.29
C SER A 456 36.64 31.77 23.28
N ASP A 457 35.81 32.81 23.24
CA ASP A 457 34.65 33.03 24.09
C ASP A 457 33.32 32.55 23.46
N TYR A 458 33.37 31.98 22.25
CA TYR A 458 32.19 31.39 21.62
C TYR A 458 31.70 30.19 22.43
N LYS A 459 30.41 30.22 22.78
CA LYS A 459 29.69 29.17 23.50
C LYS A 459 28.19 29.28 23.19
N PRO A 460 27.42 28.20 23.37
CA PRO A 460 25.96 28.25 23.29
C PRO A 460 25.41 29.17 24.39
N VAL A 461 24.40 29.96 24.05
CA VAL A 461 23.69 30.85 24.98
C VAL A 461 22.20 30.76 24.69
N GLU A 462 21.38 30.82 25.73
CA GLU A 462 19.93 30.87 25.61
C GLU A 462 19.48 32.11 24.82
N LEU A 463 18.50 31.93 23.95
CA LEU A 463 17.95 33.01 23.14
C LEU A 463 17.11 33.96 24.00
N ASP A 464 17.30 35.26 23.79
CA ASP A 464 16.49 36.29 24.46
C ASP A 464 14.99 36.08 24.17
N GLY A 465 14.23 35.74 25.22
CA GLY A 465 12.78 35.56 25.16
C GLY A 465 12.30 34.17 24.73
N PHE A 466 13.20 33.20 24.53
CA PHE A 466 12.84 31.81 24.19
C PHE A 466 13.66 30.81 25.02
N PRO A 467 13.04 29.72 25.52
CA PRO A 467 13.75 28.68 26.26
C PRO A 467 14.50 27.74 25.31
N ILE A 468 15.27 28.29 24.37
CA ILE A 468 15.98 27.56 23.33
C ILE A 468 17.44 27.99 23.36
N THR A 469 18.34 27.01 23.32
CA THR A 469 19.77 27.21 23.12
C THR A 469 20.18 26.45 21.87
N PHE A 470 21.03 27.02 21.02
CA PHE A 470 21.61 26.29 19.90
C PHE A 470 23.03 26.76 19.57
N PHE A 471 23.75 25.95 18.80
CA PHE A 471 25.01 26.35 18.16
C PHE A 471 25.24 25.62 16.83
N TYR A 472 26.15 26.16 16.01
CA TYR A 472 26.50 25.59 14.72
C TYR A 472 27.95 25.12 14.67
N TRP A 473 28.18 24.06 13.89
CA TRP A 473 29.51 23.57 13.55
C TRP A 473 29.51 22.98 12.13
N ILE A 474 30.70 22.77 11.59
CA ILE A 474 30.94 22.25 10.25
C ILE A 474 31.76 20.96 10.39
N ASP A 475 31.31 19.91 9.70
CA ASP A 475 31.99 18.62 9.69
C ASP A 475 33.13 18.53 8.67
N LEU A 476 33.79 17.38 8.63
CA LEU A 476 34.94 17.11 7.76
C LEU A 476 34.61 17.26 6.26
N TYR A 477 33.36 17.03 5.87
CA TYR A 477 32.89 17.07 4.48
C TYR A 477 32.17 18.38 4.14
N GLY A 478 32.19 19.36 5.04
CA GLY A 478 31.60 20.67 4.83
C GLY A 478 30.08 20.71 5.03
N VAL A 479 29.48 19.75 5.72
CA VAL A 479 28.07 19.86 6.12
C VAL A 479 27.98 20.72 7.37
N GLN A 480 27.08 21.70 7.35
CA GLN A 480 26.78 22.53 8.50
C GLN A 480 25.69 21.86 9.35
N TRP A 481 25.98 21.69 10.63
CA TRP A 481 25.09 21.07 11.62
C TRP A 481 24.64 22.11 12.66
N GLU A 482 23.40 21.98 13.12
CA GLU A 482 22.84 22.71 14.26
C GLU A 482 22.54 21.73 15.40
N MET A 483 22.90 22.09 16.63
CA MET A 483 22.51 21.37 17.84
C MET A 483 21.57 22.25 18.63
N GLU A 484 20.33 21.82 18.86
CA GLU A 484 19.27 22.62 19.48
C GLU A 484 18.73 21.95 20.75
N GLU A 485 18.64 22.72 21.84
CA GLU A 485 18.08 22.33 23.13
C GLU A 485 16.79 23.14 23.40
N GLY A 486 15.81 22.50 24.06
CA GLY A 486 14.62 23.19 24.61
C GLY A 486 13.32 23.03 23.80
N ARG A 487 13.37 22.40 22.62
CA ARG A 487 12.16 22.01 21.87
C ARG A 487 11.59 20.66 22.33
N ARG A 488 10.30 20.44 22.05
CA ARG A 488 9.63 19.17 22.34
C ARG A 488 10.07 18.13 21.30
N MET A 489 10.72 17.07 21.78
CA MET A 489 11.20 15.97 20.95
C MET A 489 10.11 15.42 20.00
N GLY A 490 10.36 15.54 18.70
CA GLY A 490 9.58 14.90 17.65
C GLY A 490 10.10 13.50 17.31
N LYS A 491 9.28 12.67 16.64
CA LYS A 491 9.76 11.45 15.96
C LYS A 491 9.88 11.75 14.47
N MET A 492 11.06 11.58 13.89
CA MET A 492 11.19 11.52 12.43
C MET A 492 10.80 10.16 11.88
N LEU A 493 10.19 10.16 10.71
CA LEU A 493 9.97 8.98 9.87
C LEU A 493 11.19 8.89 8.94
N GLY A 494 12.12 7.99 9.24
CA GLY A 494 13.26 7.67 8.35
C GLY A 494 12.92 6.51 7.41
N ILE A 495 13.89 6.09 6.58
CA ILE A 495 13.80 4.83 5.83
C ILE A 495 13.63 3.70 6.86
N VAL A 496 12.54 2.94 6.76
CA VAL A 496 12.31 1.75 7.59
C VAL A 496 12.83 0.53 6.87
#